data_AF-A0A257MH57-F1
#
_entry.id   AF-A0A257MH57-F1
#
_cell.length_a   1.000
_cell.length_b   1.000
_cell.length_c   1.000
_cell.angle_alpha   90.00
_cell.angle_beta   90.00
_cell.angle_gamma   90.00
#
_symmetry.space_group_name_H-M   'P 1'
#
loop_
_entity.id
_entity.type
_entity.pdbx_description
1 polymer ?
#
loop_
_entity_poly.entity_id
_entity_poly.type
_entity_poly.pdbx_seq_one_letter_code
_entity_poly.pdbx_strand_id
1 'polypeptide(L)'
;MLPMARKEFRGRTATVYLPAGEILTAWQKEAAVGGATISEYIFEMVEKARRPSEDSARPDLVRENSDLKTLNRKLEQEVNLLKANLEIMQTEVYKQRFAGFEQVDAPG
;
A
#
# COMPACT_ATOMS: atom_id res chain seq x y z
N MET A 1 -39.47 30.98 -12.10
CA MET A 1 -38.71 32.08 -11.48
C MET A 1 -37.40 31.49 -11.00
N LEU A 2 -36.27 31.73 -11.68
CA LEU A 2 -34.96 31.21 -11.27
C LEU A 2 -34.46 32.06 -10.09
N PRO A 3 -34.03 31.46 -8.97
CA PRO A 3 -33.49 32.22 -7.86
C PRO A 3 -32.19 32.90 -8.34
N MET A 4 -32.16 34.24 -8.33
CA MET A 4 -30.93 34.98 -8.60
C MET A 4 -29.89 34.63 -7.54
N ALA A 5 -28.72 34.16 -7.97
CA ALA A 5 -27.58 33.93 -7.09
C ALA A 5 -27.22 35.22 -6.33
N ARG A 6 -26.96 35.08 -5.01
CA ARG A 6 -26.52 36.20 -4.16
C ARG A 6 -25.27 36.86 -4.75
N LYS A 7 -25.22 38.20 -4.68
CA LYS A 7 -24.22 39.07 -5.35
C LYS A 7 -22.76 38.69 -5.02
N GLU A 8 -22.54 38.06 -3.87
CA GLU A 8 -21.26 37.61 -3.32
C GLU A 8 -20.66 36.36 -4.01
N PHE A 9 -21.45 35.58 -4.75
CA PHE A 9 -21.00 34.37 -5.46
C PHE A 9 -20.96 34.54 -6.98
N ARG A 10 -21.11 35.78 -7.48
CA ARG A 10 -21.14 36.07 -8.92
C ARG A 10 -19.86 35.54 -9.59
N GLY A 11 -20.05 34.68 -10.60
CA GLY A 11 -18.97 34.06 -11.37
C GLY A 11 -18.45 32.71 -10.83
N ARG A 12 -18.94 32.22 -9.68
CA ARG A 12 -18.55 30.92 -9.08
C ARG A 12 -19.65 29.86 -9.15
N THR A 13 -20.76 30.15 -9.80
CA THR A 13 -21.92 29.24 -9.91
C THR A 13 -22.01 28.73 -11.33
N ALA A 14 -22.03 27.41 -11.50
CA ALA A 14 -22.33 26.76 -12.77
C ALA A 14 -23.75 26.16 -12.69
N THR A 15 -24.55 26.37 -13.74
CA THR A 15 -25.82 25.64 -13.93
C THR A 15 -25.56 24.55 -14.94
N VAL A 16 -25.79 23.30 -14.55
CA VAL A 16 -25.61 22.12 -15.41
C VAL A 16 -26.94 21.43 -15.62
N TYR A 17 -27.17 20.97 -16.86
CA TYR A 17 -28.30 20.11 -17.18
C TYR A 17 -27.83 18.66 -17.16
N LEU A 18 -28.51 17.82 -16.38
CA LEU A 18 -28.25 16.40 -16.38
C LEU A 18 -29.07 15.73 -17.49
N PRO A 19 -28.52 14.69 -18.17
CA PRO A 19 -29.23 14.00 -19.27
C PRO A 19 -30.57 13.37 -18.85
N ALA A 20 -30.73 13.02 -17.57
CA ALA A 20 -31.95 12.46 -17.01
C ALA A 20 -32.14 12.89 -15.55
N GLY A 21 -33.40 13.09 -15.11
CA GLY A 21 -33.72 13.47 -13.74
C GLY A 21 -33.43 12.39 -12.70
N GLU A 22 -33.40 11.13 -13.12
CA GLU A 22 -33.06 9.98 -12.27
C GLU A 22 -31.61 10.05 -11.77
N ILE A 23 -30.70 10.62 -12.57
CA ILE A 23 -29.28 10.80 -12.22
C ILE A 23 -29.16 11.74 -11.01
N LEU A 24 -29.89 12.86 -11.04
CA LEU A 24 -29.89 13.80 -9.90
C LEU A 24 -30.40 13.12 -8.64
N THR A 25 -31.46 12.32 -8.78
CA THR A 25 -32.08 11.59 -7.67
C THR A 25 -31.12 10.57 -7.07
N ALA A 26 -30.36 9.86 -7.91
CA ALA A 26 -29.34 8.91 -7.46
C ALA A 26 -28.23 9.61 -6.68
N TRP A 27 -27.65 10.68 -7.24
CA TRP A 27 -26.57 11.43 -6.58
C TRP A 27 -27.02 12.07 -5.26
N GLN A 28 -28.26 12.55 -5.18
CA GLN A 28 -28.84 13.06 -3.93
C GLN A 28 -28.93 11.97 -2.85
N LYS A 29 -29.30 10.75 -3.22
CA LYS A 29 -29.33 9.61 -2.29
C LYS A 29 -27.92 9.26 -1.81
N GLU A 30 -26.95 9.21 -2.71
CA GLU A 30 -25.55 8.94 -2.37
C GLU A 30 -24.97 10.00 -1.43
N ALA A 31 -25.22 11.28 -1.72
CA ALA A 31 -24.83 12.39 -0.86
C ALA A 31 -25.46 12.25 0.54
N ALA A 32 -26.75 11.92 0.61
CA ALA A 32 -27.46 11.74 1.87
C ALA A 32 -26.92 10.59 2.73
N VAL A 33 -26.49 9.48 2.11
CA VAL A 33 -25.83 8.36 2.83
C VAL A 33 -24.56 8.83 3.53
N GLY A 34 -23.81 9.75 2.90
CA GLY A 34 -22.60 10.35 3.47
C GLY A 34 -22.86 11.55 4.39
N GLY A 35 -24.12 11.95 4.62
CA GLY A 35 -24.46 13.15 5.37
C GLY A 35 -24.05 14.46 4.67
N ALA A 36 -23.86 14.44 3.35
CA ALA A 36 -23.40 15.56 2.54
C ALA A 36 -24.54 16.15 1.68
N THR A 37 -24.37 17.39 1.26
CA THR A 37 -25.22 18.04 0.27
C THR A 37 -24.87 17.59 -1.15
N ILE A 38 -25.81 17.75 -2.09
CA ILE A 38 -25.56 17.46 -3.52
C ILE A 38 -24.41 18.29 -4.09
N SER A 39 -24.22 19.52 -3.61
CA SER A 39 -23.13 20.39 -4.08
C SER A 39 -21.76 19.88 -3.61
N GLU A 40 -21.65 19.46 -2.36
CA GLU A 40 -20.41 18.85 -1.83
C GLU A 40 -20.08 17.55 -2.56
N TYR A 41 -21.09 16.71 -2.78
CA TYR A 41 -20.94 15.45 -3.53
C TYR A 41 -20.42 15.70 -4.96
N ILE A 42 -21.03 16.64 -5.70
CA ILE A 42 -20.59 16.96 -7.07
C ILE A 42 -19.15 17.50 -7.05
N PHE A 43 -18.82 18.36 -6.10
CA PHE A 43 -17.48 18.92 -5.99
C PHE A 43 -16.42 17.84 -5.74
N GLU A 44 -16.66 16.95 -4.77
CA GLU A 44 -15.77 15.84 -4.46
C GLU A 44 -15.58 14.90 -5.66
N MET A 45 -16.65 14.58 -6.37
CA MET A 45 -16.57 13.70 -7.55
C MET A 45 -15.79 14.36 -8.71
N VAL A 46 -15.98 15.67 -8.92
CA VAL A 46 -15.20 16.42 -9.91
C VAL A 46 -13.73 16.49 -9.51
N GLU A 47 -13.42 16.79 -8.25
CA GLU A 47 -12.04 16.82 -7.76
C GLU A 47 -11.38 15.45 -7.83
N LYS A 48 -12.10 14.37 -7.49
CA LYS A 48 -11.64 12.99 -7.65
C LYS A 48 -11.33 12.66 -9.11
N ALA A 49 -12.18 13.09 -10.05
CA ALA A 49 -11.96 12.88 -11.48
C ALA A 49 -10.84 13.76 -12.06
N ARG A 50 -10.59 14.94 -11.47
CA ARG A 50 -9.53 15.88 -11.88
C ARG A 50 -8.17 15.56 -11.29
N ARG A 51 -8.11 14.84 -10.16
CA ARG A 51 -6.85 14.29 -9.66
C ARG A 51 -6.26 13.44 -10.79
N PRO A 52 -5.08 13.79 -11.32
CA PRO A 52 -4.41 12.92 -12.28
C PRO A 52 -4.32 11.56 -11.60
N SER A 53 -4.75 10.51 -12.30
CA SER A 53 -4.78 9.16 -11.77
C SER A 53 -3.43 8.82 -11.14
N GLU A 54 -3.30 8.98 -9.81
CA GLU A 54 -2.25 8.29 -9.07
C GLU A 54 -2.43 6.77 -9.20
N ASP A 55 -3.61 6.34 -9.69
CA ASP A 55 -4.02 4.99 -10.04
C ASP A 55 -3.62 4.52 -11.46
N SER A 56 -2.89 5.30 -12.26
CA SER A 56 -2.16 4.66 -13.37
C SER A 56 -1.07 3.81 -12.72
N ALA A 57 -1.28 2.49 -12.63
CA ALA A 57 -0.35 1.52 -12.04
C ALA A 57 1.08 1.92 -12.41
N ARG A 58 1.82 2.50 -11.46
CA ARG A 58 3.16 3.05 -11.74
C ARG A 58 4.04 1.85 -12.07
N PRO A 59 4.34 1.58 -13.36
CA PRO A 59 4.97 0.33 -13.75
C PRO A 59 6.36 0.22 -13.12
N ASP A 60 6.99 1.37 -12.87
CA ASP A 60 8.26 1.50 -12.15
C ASP A 60 8.14 1.00 -10.71
N LEU A 61 7.07 1.36 -9.97
CA LEU A 61 6.85 0.87 -8.61
C LEU A 61 6.49 -0.61 -8.57
N VAL A 62 5.73 -1.11 -9.56
CA VAL A 62 5.42 -2.55 -9.67
C VAL A 62 6.69 -3.35 -9.89
N ARG A 63 7.57 -2.88 -10.78
CA ARG A 63 8.88 -3.46 -11.04
C ARG A 63 9.77 -3.41 -9.79
N GLU A 64 9.92 -2.25 -9.17
CA GLU A 64 10.69 -2.06 -7.94
C GLU A 64 10.19 -2.99 -6.81
N ASN A 65 8.87 -3.13 -6.64
CA ASN A 65 8.30 -4.04 -5.64
C ASN A 65 8.64 -5.51 -5.94
N SER A 66 8.63 -5.91 -7.22
CA SER A 66 9.00 -7.26 -7.63
C SER A 66 10.50 -7.54 -7.44
N ASP A 67 11.35 -6.56 -7.72
CA ASP A 67 12.79 -6.64 -7.53
C ASP A 67 13.13 -6.72 -6.02
N LEU A 68 12.49 -5.87 -5.19
CA LEU A 68 12.64 -5.89 -3.74
C LEU A 68 12.17 -7.23 -3.14
N LYS A 69 11.05 -7.79 -3.58
CA LYS A 69 10.59 -9.12 -3.13
C LYS A 69 11.58 -10.23 -3.50
N THR A 70 12.17 -10.15 -4.67
CA THR A 70 13.18 -11.12 -5.14
C THR A 70 14.44 -11.01 -4.31
N LEU A 71 14.92 -9.80 -4.05
CA LEU A 71 16.08 -9.55 -3.19
C LEU A 71 15.82 -10.02 -1.76
N ASN A 72 14.64 -9.73 -1.20
CA ASN A 72 14.30 -10.12 0.16
C ASN A 72 14.33 -11.65 0.33
N ARG A 73 13.76 -12.41 -0.62
CA ARG A 73 13.84 -13.87 -0.63
C ARG A 73 15.28 -14.40 -0.70
N LYS A 74 16.15 -13.77 -1.50
CA LYS A 74 17.56 -14.15 -1.56
C LYS A 74 18.27 -13.91 -0.23
N LEU A 75 18.06 -12.75 0.37
CA LEU A 75 18.63 -12.41 1.66
C LEU A 75 18.15 -13.36 2.77
N GLU A 76 16.85 -13.70 2.79
CA GLU A 76 16.31 -14.70 3.72
C GLU A 76 16.98 -16.07 3.54
N GLN A 77 17.20 -16.50 2.30
CA GLN A 77 17.92 -17.76 2.01
C GLN A 77 19.38 -17.72 2.47
N GLU A 78 20.10 -16.63 2.19
CA GLU A 78 21.49 -16.45 2.61
C GLU A 78 21.62 -16.45 4.14
N VAL A 79 20.74 -15.73 4.84
CA VAL A 79 20.71 -15.71 6.30
C VAL A 79 20.48 -17.11 6.88
N ASN A 80 19.55 -17.88 6.31
CA ASN A 80 19.29 -19.23 6.77
C ASN A 80 20.47 -20.17 6.53
N LEU A 81 21.14 -20.05 5.39
CA LEU A 81 22.34 -20.83 5.07
C LEU A 81 23.50 -20.50 6.02
N LEU A 82 23.74 -19.21 6.28
CA LEU A 82 24.77 -18.78 7.21
C LEU A 82 24.50 -19.26 8.64
N LYS A 83 23.24 -19.22 9.09
CA LYS A 83 22.86 -19.76 10.40
C LYS A 83 23.14 -21.26 10.52
N ALA A 84 22.76 -22.04 9.50
CA ALA A 84 23.03 -23.48 9.49
C ALA A 84 24.53 -23.80 9.51
N ASN A 85 25.33 -23.09 8.71
CA ASN A 85 26.78 -23.24 8.73
C ASN A 85 27.39 -22.90 10.09
N LEU A 86 26.88 -21.85 10.74
CA LEU A 86 27.35 -21.44 12.06
C LEU A 86 27.06 -22.52 13.11
N GLU A 87 25.88 -23.14 13.07
CA GLU A 87 25.51 -24.25 13.95
C GLU A 87 26.40 -25.48 13.73
N ILE A 88 26.71 -25.81 12.47
CA ILE A 88 27.65 -26.89 12.12
C ILE A 88 29.04 -26.58 12.69
N MET A 89 29.55 -25.37 12.48
CA MET A 89 30.87 -24.97 12.99
C MET A 89 30.93 -24.99 14.52
N GLN A 90 29.86 -24.54 15.21
CA GLN A 90 29.77 -24.62 16.67
C GLN A 90 29.80 -26.06 17.16
N THR A 91 29.08 -26.96 16.49
CA THR A 91 29.07 -28.39 16.79
C THR A 91 30.45 -29.01 16.59
N GLU A 92 31.15 -28.64 15.51
CA GLU A 92 32.49 -29.15 15.22
C GLU A 92 33.53 -28.67 16.24
N VAL A 93 33.49 -27.38 16.60
CA VAL A 93 34.35 -26.83 17.66
C VAL A 93 34.07 -27.51 19.00
N TYR A 94 32.80 -27.78 19.32
CA TYR A 94 32.44 -28.54 20.51
C TYR A 94 33.09 -29.93 20.45
N LYS A 95 32.85 -30.71 19.40
CA LYS A 95 33.43 -32.06 19.25
C LYS A 95 34.96 -32.06 19.40
N GLN A 96 35.66 -31.13 18.74
CA GLN A 96 37.12 -31.04 18.82
C GLN A 96 37.61 -30.72 20.23
N ARG A 97 36.93 -29.82 20.96
CA ARG A 97 37.26 -29.51 22.35
C ARG A 97 37.09 -30.71 23.26
N PHE A 98 36.02 -31.49 23.10
CA PHE A 98 35.75 -32.67 23.93
C PHE A 98 36.57 -33.90 23.54
N ALA A 99 36.88 -34.10 22.26
CA ALA A 99 37.80 -35.14 21.79
C ALA A 99 39.23 -34.94 22.32
N GLY A 100 39.64 -33.69 22.54
CA GLY A 100 40.91 -33.36 23.20
C GLY A 100 40.96 -33.73 24.69
N PHE A 101 39.82 -33.94 25.35
CA PHE A 101 39.76 -34.41 26.74
C PHE A 101 39.76 -35.94 26.83
N GLU A 102 39.11 -36.67 25.92
CA GLU A 102 39.12 -38.15 25.92
C GLU A 102 40.50 -38.77 25.67
N GLN A 103 41.40 -38.09 24.94
CA GLN A 103 42.77 -38.59 24.72
C GLN A 103 43.70 -38.44 25.94
N VAL A 104 43.34 -37.63 26.95
CA VAL A 104 44.17 -37.39 28.14
C VAL A 104 43.87 -38.41 29.25
N ASP A 105 42.71 -39.07 29.21
CA ASP A 105 42.22 -40.01 30.23
C ASP A 105 42.37 -41.49 29.86
N ALA A 106 43.04 -41.84 28.75
CA ALA A 106 43.39 -43.23 28.47
C ALA A 106 44.59 -43.66 29.33
N PRO A 107 44.42 -44.47 30.40
CA PRO A 107 45.54 -44.96 31.19
C PRO A 107 46.26 -46.04 30.39
N GLY A 108 47.57 -45.90 30.23
CA GLY A 108 48.45 -47.01 29.88
C GLY A 108 48.62 -48.01 31.02
#